data_AF-A0A6N7PJA6-F1
#
_entry.id   AF-A0A6N7PJA6-F1
#
_cell.length_a   1.000
_cell.length_b   1.000
_cell.length_c   1.000
_cell.angle_alpha   90.00
_cell.angle_beta   90.00
_cell.angle_gamma   90.00
#
_symmetry.space_group_name_H-M   'P 1'
#
loop_
_entity.id
_entity.type
_entity.pdbx_description
1 polymer ?
#
loop_
_entity_poly.entity_id
_entity_poly.type
_entity_poly.pdbx_seq_one_letter_code
_entity_poly.pdbx_strand_id
1 'polypeptide(L)'
;MEVPTQTSDLQAQLLTWKGEVDEVRNNIRSMRSRLEEIVPLQVDPERMVGIEHFQNQFIRQLEVADEMFHDLKQSAKSMSNTNPVIIHQDRPIADYNTMQDRMQVFHKLHDELKGEFNQFESFG
;
A
#
# COMPACT_ATOMS: atom_id res chain seq x y z
N MET A 1 13.76 26.92 -24.55
CA MET A 1 13.41 25.49 -24.36
C MET A 1 13.37 25.28 -22.85
N GLU A 2 12.20 25.37 -22.24
CA GLU A 2 12.06 25.30 -20.78
C GLU A 2 11.05 24.21 -20.43
N VAL A 3 11.49 22.94 -20.44
CA VAL A 3 10.75 21.86 -19.75
C VAL A 3 11.68 20.78 -19.12
N PRO A 4 12.73 21.09 -18.32
CA PRO A 4 13.39 20.06 -17.52
C PRO A 4 12.74 19.82 -16.15
N THR A 5 12.01 20.81 -15.62
CA THR A 5 11.62 20.85 -14.19
C THR A 5 10.48 19.88 -13.87
N GLN A 6 9.43 19.81 -14.72
CA GLN A 6 8.25 18.98 -14.44
C GLN A 6 8.55 17.47 -14.40
N THR A 7 9.42 16.96 -15.28
CA THR A 7 9.72 15.53 -15.34
C THR A 7 10.59 15.08 -14.16
N SER A 8 11.49 15.94 -13.69
CA SER A 8 12.31 15.71 -12.50
C SER A 8 11.46 15.62 -11.23
N ASP A 9 10.52 16.55 -11.06
CA ASP A 9 9.64 16.60 -9.89
C ASP A 9 8.70 15.38 -9.83
N LEU A 10 8.19 14.92 -10.98
CA LEU A 10 7.37 13.71 -11.07
C LEU A 10 8.18 12.44 -10.74
N GLN A 11 9.43 12.34 -11.19
CA GLN A 11 10.30 11.21 -10.85
C GLN A 11 10.63 11.18 -9.36
N ALA A 12 10.89 12.33 -8.75
CA ALA A 12 11.09 12.45 -7.30
C ALA A 12 9.83 12.01 -6.54
N GLN A 13 8.65 12.45 -6.98
CA GLN A 13 7.38 12.07 -6.36
C GLN A 13 7.11 10.55 -6.43
N LEU A 14 7.36 9.91 -7.58
CA LEU A 14 7.22 8.46 -7.70
C LEU A 14 8.19 7.70 -6.79
N LEU A 15 9.41 8.21 -6.62
CA LEU A 15 10.39 7.61 -5.71
C LEU A 15 9.92 7.73 -4.26
N THR A 16 9.37 8.88 -3.88
CA THR A 16 8.76 9.10 -2.57
C THR A 16 7.61 8.13 -2.31
N TRP A 17 6.64 8.05 -3.23
CA TRP A 17 5.51 7.11 -3.11
C TRP A 17 5.97 5.66 -3.04
N LYS A 18 7.02 5.29 -3.77
CA LYS A 18 7.61 3.95 -3.66
C LYS A 18 8.15 3.66 -2.26
N GLY A 19 8.80 4.65 -1.64
CA GLY A 19 9.27 4.56 -0.25
C GLY A 19 8.11 4.42 0.73
N GLU A 20 7.07 5.23 0.57
CA GLU A 20 5.84 5.19 1.38
C GLU A 20 5.15 3.81 1.29
N VAL A 21 5.03 3.24 0.09
CA VAL A 21 4.45 1.91 -0.10
C VAL A 21 5.29 0.84 0.61
N ASP A 22 6.62 0.94 0.56
CA ASP A 22 7.49 0.00 1.28
C ASP A 22 7.35 0.13 2.80
N GLU A 23 7.25 1.37 3.30
CA GLU A 23 6.99 1.64 4.72
C GLU A 23 5.68 1.01 5.17
N VAL A 24 4.58 1.20 4.42
CA VAL A 24 3.29 0.57 4.72
C VAL A 24 3.39 -0.95 4.72
N ARG A 25 4.09 -1.56 3.76
CA ARG A 25 4.32 -3.02 3.74
C ARG A 25 5.04 -3.50 4.99
N ASN A 26 6.09 -2.79 5.40
CA ASN A 26 6.85 -3.13 6.60
C ASN A 26 6.01 -2.95 7.86
N ASN A 27 5.15 -1.92 7.90
CA ASN A 27 4.21 -1.68 8.98
C ASN A 27 3.19 -2.83 9.10
N ILE A 28 2.55 -3.24 8.00
CA ILE A 28 1.60 -4.36 7.99
C ILE A 28 2.28 -5.67 8.42
N ARG A 29 3.51 -5.93 7.96
CA ARG A 29 4.28 -7.10 8.41
C ARG A 29 4.54 -7.07 9.92
N SER A 30 4.89 -5.90 10.47
CA SER A 30 5.09 -5.75 11.91
C SER A 30 3.80 -5.97 12.70
N MET A 31 2.68 -5.41 12.24
CA MET A 31 1.37 -5.61 12.86
C MET A 31 0.96 -7.09 12.82
N ARG A 32 1.23 -7.78 11.71
CA ARG A 32 1.00 -9.22 11.61
C ARG A 32 1.83 -10.00 12.62
N SER A 33 3.12 -9.71 12.78
CA SER A 33 3.96 -10.37 13.79
C SER A 33 3.42 -10.15 15.21
N ARG A 34 2.97 -8.93 15.53
CA ARG A 34 2.32 -8.65 16.83
C ARG A 34 1.02 -9.41 17.00
N LEU A 35 0.20 -9.48 15.94
CA LEU A 35 -1.03 -10.26 15.97
C LEU A 35 -0.75 -11.73 16.28
N GLU A 36 0.31 -12.32 15.69
CA GLU A 36 0.76 -13.68 15.95
C GLU A 36 1.25 -13.87 17.40
N GLU A 37 1.89 -12.86 18.01
CA GLU A 37 2.29 -12.86 19.43
C GLU A 37 1.10 -12.80 20.39
N ILE A 38 0.00 -12.15 19.98
CA ILE A 38 -1.22 -11.97 20.80
C ILE A 38 -2.12 -13.22 20.77
N VAL A 39 -1.82 -14.24 19.95
CA VAL A 39 -2.58 -15.50 19.90
C VAL A 39 -2.12 -16.45 21.02
N PRO A 40 -2.77 -16.53 22.20
CA PRO A 40 -2.45 -17.57 23.17
C PRO A 40 -2.85 -18.95 22.65
N LEU A 41 -2.25 -20.01 23.23
CA LEU A 41 -2.62 -21.40 22.93
C LEU A 41 -4.09 -21.75 23.21
N GLN A 42 -4.82 -20.90 23.95
CA GLN A 42 -6.24 -21.03 24.28
C GLN A 42 -6.94 -19.69 24.02
N VAL A 43 -7.29 -19.43 22.76
CA VAL A 43 -8.03 -18.21 22.38
C VAL A 43 -9.53 -18.45 22.52
N ASP A 44 -10.24 -17.55 23.19
CA ASP A 44 -11.70 -17.51 23.16
C ASP A 44 -12.21 -17.43 21.70
N PRO A 45 -13.29 -18.15 21.34
CA PRO A 45 -13.80 -18.18 19.97
C PRO A 45 -14.06 -16.78 19.37
N GLU A 46 -14.49 -15.82 20.19
CA GLU A 46 -14.74 -14.43 19.77
C GLU A 46 -13.45 -13.68 19.40
N ARG A 47 -12.35 -13.89 20.15
CA ARG A 47 -11.04 -13.30 19.82
C ARG A 47 -10.44 -13.94 18.58
N MET A 48 -10.71 -15.22 18.32
CA MET A 48 -10.24 -15.92 17.13
C MET A 48 -10.86 -15.34 15.85
N VAL A 49 -12.13 -14.92 15.88
CA VAL A 49 -12.78 -14.22 14.77
C VAL A 49 -12.11 -12.87 14.49
N GLY A 50 -11.77 -12.11 15.54
CA GLY A 50 -11.02 -10.86 15.39
C GLY A 50 -9.63 -11.06 14.78
N ILE A 51 -8.90 -12.08 15.21
CA ILE A 51 -7.58 -12.44 14.65
C ILE A 51 -7.71 -12.79 13.16
N GLU A 52 -8.66 -13.65 12.79
CA GLU A 52 -8.88 -14.02 11.38
C GLU A 52 -9.25 -12.81 10.52
N HIS A 53 -10.08 -11.90 11.05
CA HIS A 53 -10.43 -10.65 10.38
C HIS A 53 -9.19 -9.82 10.04
N PHE A 54 -8.31 -9.58 11.02
CA PHE A 54 -7.07 -8.82 10.80
C PHE A 54 -6.08 -9.55 9.89
N GLN A 55 -5.95 -10.88 10.01
CA GLN A 55 -5.10 -11.65 9.09
C GLN A 55 -5.55 -11.48 7.64
N ASN A 56 -6.85 -11.58 7.37
CA ASN A 56 -7.41 -11.39 6.04
C ASN A 56 -7.21 -9.95 5.53
N GLN A 57 -7.45 -8.96 6.38
CA GLN A 57 -7.20 -7.55 6.03
C GLN A 57 -5.73 -7.26 5.73
N PHE A 58 -4.79 -7.84 6.50
CA PHE A 58 -3.36 -7.68 6.27
C PHE A 58 -2.92 -8.29 4.93
N ILE A 59 -3.44 -9.47 4.59
CA ILE A 59 -3.20 -10.08 3.27
C ILE A 59 -3.68 -9.16 2.15
N ARG A 60 -4.91 -8.64 2.25
CA ARG A 60 -5.48 -7.75 1.24
C ARG A 60 -4.71 -6.44 1.09
N GLN A 61 -4.28 -5.83 2.20
CA GLN A 61 -3.49 -4.60 2.14
C GLN A 61 -2.09 -4.83 1.57
N LEU A 62 -1.48 -5.99 1.82
CA LEU A 62 -0.21 -6.36 1.18
C LEU A 62 -0.39 -6.57 -0.34
N GLU A 63 -1.48 -7.21 -0.78
CA GLU A 63 -1.80 -7.35 -2.21
C GLU A 63 -1.95 -5.97 -2.88
N VAL A 64 -2.71 -5.05 -2.26
CA VAL A 64 -2.89 -3.68 -2.77
C VAL A 64 -1.56 -2.91 -2.79
N ALA A 65 -0.72 -3.05 -1.77
CA ALA A 65 0.60 -2.44 -1.73
C ALA A 65 1.53 -2.99 -2.84
N ASP A 66 1.46 -4.29 -3.11
CA ASP A 66 2.21 -4.93 -4.21
C ASP A 66 1.73 -4.44 -5.58
N GLU A 67 0.41 -4.35 -5.80
CA GLU A 67 -0.18 -3.75 -7.01
C GLU A 67 0.30 -2.31 -7.20
N MET A 68 0.22 -1.47 -6.16
CA MET A 68 0.69 -0.09 -6.26
C MET A 68 2.18 0.01 -6.53
N PHE A 69 3.01 -0.83 -5.90
CA PHE A 69 4.44 -0.82 -6.15
C PHE A 69 4.75 -1.16 -7.62
N HIS A 70 4.04 -2.13 -8.19
CA HIS A 70 4.16 -2.47 -9.61
C HIS A 70 3.71 -1.32 -10.52
N ASP A 71 2.59 -0.68 -10.20
CA ASP A 71 2.05 0.43 -10.96
C ASP A 71 2.96 1.67 -10.94
N LEU A 72 3.55 1.99 -9.78
CA LEU A 72 4.56 3.04 -9.63
C LEU A 72 5.82 2.72 -10.46
N LYS A 73 6.28 1.47 -10.44
CA LYS A 73 7.43 1.02 -11.23
C LYS A 73 7.15 1.10 -12.74
N GLN A 74 5.94 0.74 -13.17
CA GLN A 74 5.52 0.85 -14.55
C GLN A 74 5.46 2.31 -15.01
N SER A 75 4.91 3.19 -14.18
CA SER A 75 4.82 4.64 -14.42
C SER A 75 6.20 5.29 -14.53
N ALA A 76 7.14 4.92 -13.66
CA ALA A 76 8.52 5.40 -13.74
C ALA A 76 9.20 4.95 -15.03
N LYS A 77 8.94 3.71 -15.48
CA LYS A 77 9.51 3.16 -16.72
C LYS A 77 8.89 3.78 -17.97
N SER A 78 7.61 4.10 -17.98
CA SER A 78 6.94 4.78 -19.11
C SER A 78 7.41 6.23 -19.25
N MET A 79 7.70 6.94 -18.15
CA MET A 79 8.28 8.28 -18.22
C MET A 79 9.74 8.30 -18.69
N SER A 80 10.48 7.20 -18.47
CA SER A 80 11.88 7.08 -18.92
C SER A 80 12.01 6.62 -20.38
N ASN A 81 11.00 5.98 -20.97
CA ASN A 81 11.04 5.46 -22.33
C ASN A 81 9.97 6.12 -23.18
N THR A 82 10.36 6.74 -24.29
CA THR A 82 9.47 7.33 -25.32
C THR A 82 8.62 6.29 -26.09
N ASN A 83 8.43 5.08 -25.54
CA ASN A 83 7.70 3.99 -26.16
C ASN A 83 6.48 3.61 -25.30
N PRO A 84 5.31 3.33 -25.91
CA PRO A 84 4.09 3.04 -25.19
C PRO A 84 4.25 1.71 -24.43
N VAL A 85 4.41 1.80 -23.12
CA VAL A 85 4.41 0.63 -22.24
C VAL A 85 3.00 0.05 -22.26
N ILE A 86 2.91 -1.26 -22.48
CA ILE A 86 1.66 -2.03 -22.51
C ILE A 86 0.85 -1.70 -21.24
N ILE A 87 -0.20 -0.91 -21.43
CA ILE A 87 -1.18 -0.59 -20.40
C ILE A 87 -1.98 -1.88 -20.17
N HIS A 88 -2.01 -2.39 -18.95
CA HIS A 88 -3.00 -3.41 -18.58
C HIS A 88 -4.38 -2.82 -18.88
N GLN A 89 -5.12 -3.41 -19.83
CA GLN A 89 -6.40 -2.87 -20.35
C GLN A 89 -7.43 -2.58 -19.25
N ASP A 90 -7.32 -3.24 -18.09
CA ASP A 90 -8.23 -3.06 -16.95
C ASP A 90 -7.95 -1.81 -16.09
N ARG A 91 -6.76 -1.21 -16.15
CA ARG A 91 -6.45 0.03 -15.41
C ARG A 91 -5.49 0.91 -16.21
N PRO A 92 -6.01 1.86 -17.01
CA PRO A 92 -5.17 2.90 -17.59
C PRO A 92 -4.57 3.73 -16.47
N ILE A 93 -3.30 3.50 -16.15
CA ILE A 93 -2.49 4.50 -15.45
C ILE A 93 -2.20 5.60 -16.47
N ALA A 94 -3.25 6.33 -16.85
CA ALA A 94 -3.18 7.35 -17.89
C ALA A 94 -2.60 8.64 -17.33
N ASP A 95 -2.78 8.93 -16.03
CA ASP A 95 -2.47 10.25 -15.46
C ASP A 95 -1.97 10.21 -14.01
N TYR A 96 -1.02 11.09 -13.70
CA TYR A 96 -0.48 11.35 -12.37
C TYR A 96 -1.57 11.57 -11.31
N ASN A 97 -2.66 12.26 -11.68
CA ASN A 97 -3.79 12.52 -10.79
C ASN A 97 -4.46 11.23 -10.30
N THR A 98 -4.59 10.23 -11.17
CA THR A 98 -5.16 8.92 -10.80
C THR A 98 -4.23 8.19 -9.83
N MET A 99 -2.92 8.28 -10.02
CA MET A 99 -1.95 7.70 -9.08
C MET A 99 -2.00 8.41 -7.72
N GLN A 100 -2.13 9.73 -7.72
CA GLN A 100 -2.25 10.51 -6.50
C GLN A 100 -3.50 10.15 -5.70
N ASP A 101 -4.66 10.03 -6.36
CA ASP A 101 -5.92 9.61 -5.72
C ASP A 101 -5.79 8.19 -5.13
N ARG A 102 -5.16 7.27 -5.86
CA ARG A 102 -4.88 5.92 -5.37
C ARG A 102 -3.96 5.91 -4.16
N MET A 103 -2.90 6.73 -4.14
CA MET A 103 -2.02 6.88 -2.97
C MET A 103 -2.78 7.46 -1.77
N GLN A 104 -3.67 8.43 -2.00
CA GLN A 104 -4.50 9.00 -0.92
C GLN A 104 -5.43 7.95 -0.31
N VAL A 105 -6.11 7.17 -1.15
CA VAL A 105 -6.97 6.07 -0.69
C VAL A 105 -6.15 5.00 0.04
N PHE A 106 -4.97 4.65 -0.48
CA PHE A 106 -4.09 3.68 0.16
C PHE A 106 -3.66 4.11 1.56
N HIS A 107 -3.18 5.35 1.71
CA HIS A 107 -2.80 5.91 3.01
C HIS A 107 -3.96 5.92 3.98
N LYS A 108 -5.14 6.35 3.52
CA LYS A 108 -6.35 6.34 4.33
C LYS A 108 -6.69 4.92 4.82
N LEU A 109 -6.68 3.94 3.93
CA LEU A 109 -6.98 2.56 4.30
C LEU A 109 -5.95 1.96 5.26
N HIS A 110 -4.67 2.32 5.11
CA HIS A 110 -3.62 1.90 6.04
C HIS A 110 -3.79 2.54 7.42
N ASP A 111 -4.08 3.84 7.48
CA ASP A 111 -4.32 4.55 8.74
C ASP A 111 -5.56 4.03 9.47
N GLU A 112 -6.65 3.75 8.74
CA GLU A 112 -7.87 3.13 9.27
C GLU A 112 -7.56 1.74 9.85
N LEU A 113 -6.90 0.87 9.08
CA LEU A 113 -6.49 -0.47 9.53
C LEU A 113 -5.58 -0.41 10.76
N LYS A 114 -4.63 0.53 10.78
CA LYS A 114 -3.72 0.73 11.91
C LYS A 114 -4.47 1.19 13.16
N GLY A 115 -5.44 2.09 13.00
CA GLY A 115 -6.33 2.53 14.08
C GLY A 115 -7.12 1.37 14.66
N GLU A 116 -7.79 0.58 13.80
CA GLU A 116 -8.58 -0.60 14.20
C GLU A 116 -7.71 -1.63 14.92
N PHE A 117 -6.52 -1.93 14.40
CA PHE A 117 -5.61 -2.88 15.02
C PHE A 117 -5.07 -2.40 16.37
N ASN A 118 -4.68 -1.13 16.50
CA ASN A 118 -4.21 -0.58 17.78
C ASN A 118 -5.32 -0.61 18.83
N GLN A 119 -6.57 -0.37 18.42
CA GLN A 119 -7.72 -0.51 19.29
C GLN A 119 -7.88 -1.97 19.72
N PHE A 120 -7.82 -2.93 18.79
CA PHE A 120 -7.87 -4.35 19.11
C PHE A 120 -6.74 -4.78 20.07
N GLU A 121 -5.51 -4.30 19.87
CA GLU A 121 -4.36 -4.56 20.76
C GLU A 121 -4.61 -4.01 22.17
N SER A 122 -5.18 -2.81 22.29
CA SER A 122 -5.41 -2.14 23.57
C SER A 122 -6.57 -2.73 24.38
N PHE A 123 -7.53 -3.40 23.73
CA PHE A 123 -8.67 -4.06 24.39
C PHE A 123 -8.42 -5.55 24.68
N GLY A 124 -7.27 -6.08 24.24
CA GLY A 124 -6.89 -7.49 24.35
C GLY A 124 -6.06 -7.86 25.56
#